data_AF-A0A927FTR5-F1
#
_entry.id   AF-A0A927FTR5-F1
#
_cell.length_a   1.000
_cell.length_b   1.000
_cell.length_c   1.000
_cell.angle_alpha   90.00
_cell.angle_beta   90.00
_cell.angle_gamma   90.00
#
_symmetry.space_group_name_H-M   'P 1'
#
loop_
_entity.id
_entity.type
_entity.pdbx_description
1 polymer ?
#
loop_
_entity_poly.entity_id
_entity_poly.type
_entity_poly.pdbx_seq_one_letter_code
_entity_poly.pdbx_strand_id
1 'polypeptide(L)'
;MTSRVLIVEDEIIVATEIEDIVAEMGHEPIGIAADQRGALALASKADIALVDLNLRDGPSGIGIGKILAQTHGVTVIFMTANPSQLGDGVSGTVGVLPKPATERDIREVIDFAVARQRRGQRPAPRRLRLFDWTGKGPNMAV
;
A
#
# COMPACT_ATOMS: atom_id res chain seq x y z
N MET A 1 19.60 1.21 -1.88
CA MET A 1 18.92 1.38 -0.56
C MET A 1 17.69 0.50 -0.55
N THR A 2 17.48 -0.20 0.56
CA THR A 2 16.36 -1.12 0.80
C THR A 2 15.17 -0.34 1.35
N SER A 3 13.94 -0.71 1.00
CA SER A 3 12.72 -0.14 1.58
C SER A 3 12.00 -1.19 2.40
N ARG A 4 11.42 -0.81 3.53
CA ARG A 4 10.65 -1.69 4.43
C ARG A 4 9.19 -1.71 4.00
N VAL A 5 8.70 -2.88 3.58
CA VAL A 5 7.36 -3.06 3.01
C VAL A 5 6.49 -3.84 3.99
N LEU A 6 5.39 -3.24 4.39
CA LEU A 6 4.32 -3.89 5.16
C LEU A 6 3.28 -4.47 4.20
N ILE A 7 2.88 -5.71 4.45
CA ILE A 7 1.83 -6.39 3.68
C ILE A 7 0.62 -6.52 4.60
N VAL A 8 -0.50 -5.91 4.23
CA VAL A 8 -1.76 -5.99 4.97
C VAL A 8 -2.77 -6.78 4.14
N GLU A 9 -2.85 -8.07 4.43
CA GLU A 9 -3.53 -9.09 3.64
C GLU A 9 -3.86 -10.27 4.57
N ASP A 10 -5.09 -10.79 4.52
CA ASP A 10 -5.51 -11.93 5.34
C ASP A 10 -5.45 -13.27 4.59
N GLU A 11 -5.44 -13.24 3.26
CA GLU A 11 -5.20 -14.42 2.43
C GLU A 11 -3.71 -14.78 2.41
N ILE A 12 -3.32 -15.80 3.19
CA ILE A 12 -1.90 -16.18 3.37
C ILE A 12 -1.16 -16.47 2.05
N ILE A 13 -1.83 -17.06 1.07
CA ILE A 13 -1.22 -17.38 -0.24
C ILE A 13 -0.86 -16.08 -0.98
N VAL A 14 -1.79 -15.13 -1.02
CA VAL A 14 -1.58 -13.82 -1.65
C VAL A 14 -0.52 -13.04 -0.89
N ALA A 15 -0.57 -13.06 0.44
CA ALA A 15 0.39 -12.35 1.28
C ALA A 15 1.83 -12.86 1.10
N THR A 16 2.03 -14.18 1.09
CA THR A 16 3.34 -14.80 0.86
C THR A 16 3.85 -14.56 -0.56
N GLU A 17 2.99 -14.59 -1.57
CA GLU A 17 3.40 -14.23 -2.94
C GLU A 17 3.95 -12.79 -3.01
N ILE A 18 3.27 -11.83 -2.37
CA ILE A 18 3.74 -10.45 -2.30
C ILE A 18 5.07 -10.36 -1.52
N GLU A 19 5.18 -11.08 -0.40
CA GLU A 19 6.38 -11.12 0.45
C GLU A 19 7.61 -11.61 -0.33
N ASP A 20 7.46 -12.70 -1.07
CA ASP A 20 8.51 -13.26 -1.93
C ASP A 20 8.93 -12.25 -3.00
N ILE A 21 7.96 -11.62 -3.69
CA ILE A 21 8.25 -10.60 -4.71
C ILE A 21 9.02 -9.42 -4.10
N VAL A 22 8.61 -8.93 -2.93
CA VAL A 22 9.31 -7.85 -2.22
C VAL A 22 10.76 -8.24 -1.92
N ALA A 23 10.98 -9.45 -1.39
CA ALA A 23 12.30 -9.95 -1.05
C ALA A 23 13.19 -10.10 -2.28
N GLU A 24 12.67 -10.67 -3.37
CA GLU A 24 13.37 -10.85 -4.64
C GLU A 24 13.76 -9.51 -5.30
N MET A 25 12.98 -8.45 -5.07
CA MET A 25 13.31 -7.09 -5.50
C MET A 25 14.41 -6.42 -4.65
N GLY A 26 14.92 -7.10 -3.62
CA GLY A 26 15.93 -6.55 -2.71
C GLY A 26 15.36 -5.54 -1.72
N HIS A 27 14.07 -5.64 -1.40
CA HIS A 27 13.38 -4.88 -0.36
C HIS A 27 13.14 -5.77 0.86
N GLU A 28 12.81 -5.15 2.00
CA GLU A 28 12.63 -5.87 3.27
C GLU A 28 11.13 -5.99 3.57
N PRO A 29 10.52 -7.18 3.46
CA PRO A 29 9.20 -7.39 4.01
C PRO A 29 9.30 -7.38 5.54
N ILE A 30 8.62 -6.45 6.19
CA ILE A 30 8.67 -6.31 7.66
C ILE A 30 7.61 -7.13 8.39
N GLY A 31 6.77 -7.85 7.63
CA GLY A 31 5.76 -8.77 8.12
C GLY A 31 4.44 -8.65 7.37
N ILE A 32 3.61 -9.69 7.58
CA ILE A 32 2.23 -9.78 7.10
C ILE A 32 1.28 -9.48 8.25
N ALA A 33 0.33 -8.60 8.01
CA ALA A 33 -0.74 -8.24 8.93
C ALA A 33 -2.10 -8.63 8.36
N ALA A 34 -2.78 -9.57 9.00
CA ALA A 34 -4.12 -10.01 8.58
C ALA A 34 -5.27 -9.17 9.15
N ASP A 35 -4.98 -8.14 9.95
CA ASP A 35 -5.98 -7.28 10.60
C ASP A 35 -5.38 -5.91 11.01
N GLN A 36 -6.24 -5.02 11.48
CA GLN A 36 -5.84 -3.68 11.93
C GLN A 36 -4.80 -3.72 13.06
N ARG A 37 -4.93 -4.62 14.02
CA ARG A 37 -4.02 -4.69 15.17
C ARG A 37 -2.61 -5.05 14.73
N GLY A 38 -2.49 -6.04 13.84
CA GLY A 38 -1.21 -6.45 13.24
C GLY A 38 -0.58 -5.32 12.41
N ALA A 39 -1.38 -4.63 11.61
CA ALA A 39 -0.89 -3.56 10.74
C ALA A 39 -0.34 -2.39 11.56
N LEU A 40 -1.07 -1.97 12.61
CA LEU A 40 -0.66 -0.85 13.45
C LEU A 40 0.56 -1.17 14.33
N ALA A 41 0.78 -2.43 14.70
CA ALA A 41 1.98 -2.85 15.42
C ALA A 41 3.27 -2.68 14.60
N LEU A 42 3.18 -2.68 13.27
CA LEU A 42 4.32 -2.54 12.36
C LEU A 42 4.40 -1.16 11.69
N ALA A 43 3.37 -0.32 11.86
CA ALA A 43 3.21 0.95 11.15
C ALA A 43 4.42 1.89 11.24
N SER A 44 5.02 2.05 12.41
CA SER A 44 6.17 2.95 12.62
C SER A 44 7.46 2.47 11.95
N LYS A 45 7.50 1.22 11.49
CA LYS A 45 8.65 0.62 10.80
C LYS A 45 8.46 0.55 9.29
N ALA A 46 7.25 0.80 8.78
CA ALA A 46 6.95 0.70 7.36
C ALA A 46 7.41 1.95 6.60
N ASP A 47 7.98 1.77 5.42
CA ASP A 47 8.20 2.85 4.45
C ASP A 47 7.09 2.83 3.38
N ILE A 48 6.65 1.62 3.01
CA ILE A 48 5.60 1.33 2.04
C ILE A 48 4.62 0.33 2.66
N ALA A 49 3.34 0.43 2.32
CA ALA A 49 2.36 -0.60 2.64
C ALA A 49 1.50 -0.96 1.43
N LEU A 50 1.32 -2.27 1.20
CA LEU A 50 0.32 -2.83 0.31
C LEU A 50 -0.86 -3.31 1.15
N VAL A 51 -2.06 -2.81 0.88
CA VAL A 51 -3.21 -2.97 1.79
C VAL A 51 -4.44 -3.49 1.04
N ASP A 52 -4.95 -4.67 1.39
CA ASP A 52 -6.32 -5.04 1.01
C ASP A 52 -7.33 -4.26 1.85
N LEU A 53 -8.46 -3.93 1.23
CA LEU A 53 -9.59 -3.27 1.85
C LEU A 53 -10.39 -4.21 2.75
N ASN A 54 -10.57 -5.45 2.31
CA ASN A 54 -11.45 -6.42 2.98
C ASN A 54 -10.56 -7.46 3.64
N LEU A 55 -10.47 -7.39 4.97
CA LEU A 55 -9.68 -8.30 5.80
C LEU A 55 -10.62 -9.13 6.68
N ARG A 56 -10.06 -10.07 7.45
CA ARG A 56 -10.83 -10.95 8.36
C ARG A 56 -11.61 -10.21 9.45
N ASP A 57 -11.22 -8.97 9.79
CA ASP A 57 -11.91 -8.09 10.74
C ASP A 57 -12.91 -7.14 10.05
N GLY A 58 -13.20 -7.37 8.76
CA GLY A 58 -14.16 -6.62 7.95
C GLY A 58 -13.47 -5.65 6.96
N PRO A 59 -14.18 -4.62 6.47
CA PRO A 59 -13.64 -3.62 5.55
C PRO A 59 -12.70 -2.61 6.25
N SER A 60 -11.79 -3.10 7.10
CA SER A 60 -10.90 -2.30 7.95
C SER A 60 -9.73 -1.68 7.18
N GLY A 61 -9.39 -2.21 5.99
CA GLY A 61 -8.25 -1.79 5.19
C GLY A 61 -8.24 -0.32 4.81
N ILE A 62 -9.41 0.27 4.54
CA ILE A 62 -9.54 1.72 4.27
C ILE A 62 -9.05 2.54 5.46
N GLY A 63 -9.46 2.16 6.68
CA GLY A 63 -9.06 2.82 7.91
C GLY A 63 -7.57 2.66 8.18
N ILE A 64 -7.05 1.43 8.02
CA ILE A 64 -5.62 1.12 8.15
C ILE A 64 -4.80 1.99 7.20
N GLY A 65 -5.13 1.99 5.90
CA GLY A 65 -4.40 2.75 4.89
C GLY A 65 -4.39 4.25 5.18
N LYS A 66 -5.51 4.82 5.66
CA LYS A 66 -5.56 6.22 6.08
C LYS A 66 -4.62 6.51 7.25
N ILE A 67 -4.63 5.66 8.29
CA ILE A 67 -3.78 5.85 9.48
C ILE A 67 -2.30 5.74 9.10
N LEU A 68 -1.93 4.71 8.34
CA LEU A 68 -0.56 4.50 7.85
C LEU A 68 -0.05 5.72 7.07
N ALA A 69 -0.85 6.25 6.15
CA ALA A 69 -0.43 7.40 5.35
C ALA A 69 -0.38 8.70 6.16
N GLN A 70 -1.43 9.03 6.91
CA GLN A 70 -1.56 10.35 7.56
C GLN A 70 -0.77 10.46 8.86
N THR A 71 -0.66 9.37 9.62
CA THR A 71 -0.04 9.38 10.95
C THR A 71 1.41 8.94 10.91
N HIS A 72 1.73 7.97 10.05
CA HIS A 72 3.06 7.37 9.98
C HIS A 72 3.87 7.78 8.73
N GLY A 73 3.26 8.53 7.80
CA GLY A 73 3.94 8.96 6.57
C GLY A 73 4.26 7.81 5.60
N VAL A 74 3.59 6.66 5.76
CA VAL A 74 3.82 5.47 4.95
C VAL A 74 3.27 5.69 3.54
N THR A 75 4.01 5.25 2.53
CA THR A 75 3.53 5.24 1.15
C THR A 75 2.55 4.08 0.96
N VAL A 76 1.25 4.37 0.99
CA VAL A 76 0.19 3.35 0.94
C VAL A 76 -0.36 3.18 -0.46
N ILE A 77 -0.38 1.93 -0.95
CA ILE A 77 -1.10 1.52 -2.15
C ILE A 77 -2.09 0.43 -1.76
N PHE A 78 -3.35 0.57 -2.17
CA PHE A 78 -4.34 -0.47 -1.98
C PHE A 78 -4.22 -1.55 -3.05
N MET A 79 -4.49 -2.79 -2.68
CA MET A 79 -4.63 -3.90 -3.62
C MET A 79 -5.87 -4.72 -3.28
N THR A 80 -6.90 -4.69 -4.12
CA THR A 80 -8.19 -5.28 -3.75
C THR A 80 -9.00 -5.75 -4.96
N ALA A 81 -9.91 -6.71 -4.74
CA ALA A 81 -10.86 -7.15 -5.75
C ALA A 81 -12.00 -6.15 -5.98
N ASN A 82 -12.28 -5.24 -5.03
CA ASN A 82 -13.39 -4.29 -5.13
C ASN A 82 -12.94 -2.82 -5.01
N PRO A 83 -12.23 -2.28 -6.02
CA PRO A 83 -11.71 -0.91 -6.00
C PRO A 83 -12.81 0.17 -5.97
N SER A 84 -14.06 -0.18 -6.25
CA SER A 84 -15.20 0.75 -6.21
C SER A 84 -15.48 1.28 -4.78
N GLN A 85 -15.13 0.50 -3.74
CA GLN A 85 -15.26 0.90 -2.33
C GLN A 85 -14.44 2.16 -1.99
N LEU A 86 -13.42 2.49 -2.78
CA LEU A 86 -12.54 3.63 -2.53
C LEU A 86 -13.10 4.96 -3.05
N GLY A 87 -14.13 4.95 -3.89
CA GLY A 87 -14.66 6.16 -4.51
C GLY A 87 -13.57 6.99 -5.18
N ASP A 88 -13.42 8.24 -4.72
CA ASP A 88 -12.41 9.21 -5.19
C ASP A 88 -11.01 8.99 -4.56
N GLY A 89 -10.89 8.11 -3.57
CA GLY A 89 -9.64 7.74 -2.92
C GLY A 89 -9.62 7.97 -1.40
N VAL A 90 -8.52 7.58 -0.76
CA VAL A 90 -8.31 7.73 0.69
C VAL A 90 -7.19 8.73 0.95
N SER A 91 -7.52 9.82 1.64
CA SER A 91 -6.60 10.96 1.84
C SER A 91 -5.22 10.53 2.35
N GLY A 92 -4.17 10.97 1.64
CA GLY A 92 -2.77 10.66 1.92
C GLY A 92 -2.24 9.40 1.24
N THR A 93 -3.10 8.53 0.72
CA THR A 93 -2.68 7.30 0.02
C THR A 93 -2.44 7.56 -1.47
N VAL A 94 -1.76 6.63 -2.14
CA VAL A 94 -1.26 6.82 -3.51
C VAL A 94 -2.28 6.43 -4.57
N GLY A 95 -2.93 5.28 -4.42
CA GLY A 95 -3.77 4.70 -5.45
C GLY A 95 -4.19 3.27 -5.13
N VAL A 96 -4.78 2.60 -6.12
CA VAL A 96 -5.26 1.22 -6.01
C VAL A 96 -4.86 0.38 -7.23
N LEU A 97 -4.35 -0.82 -6.97
CA LEU A 97 -4.13 -1.89 -7.94
C LEU A 97 -5.30 -2.91 -7.83
N PRO A 98 -6.12 -3.11 -8.87
CA PRO A 98 -7.21 -4.09 -8.80
C PRO A 98 -6.69 -5.53 -8.89
N LYS A 99 -7.19 -6.41 -8.02
CA LYS A 99 -7.02 -7.87 -8.11
C LYS A 99 -7.93 -8.44 -9.24
N PRO A 100 -7.55 -9.54 -9.91
CA PRO A 100 -6.27 -10.25 -9.77
C PRO A 100 -5.11 -9.45 -10.38
N ALA A 101 -4.00 -9.37 -9.66
CA ALA A 101 -2.75 -8.75 -10.10
C ALA A 101 -1.75 -9.84 -10.50
N THR A 102 -0.98 -9.61 -11.57
CA THR A 102 0.13 -10.50 -11.90
C THR A 102 1.36 -10.11 -11.09
N GLU A 103 2.33 -11.01 -10.97
CA GLU A 103 3.65 -10.72 -10.38
C GLU A 103 4.27 -9.45 -11.00
N ARG A 104 4.19 -9.32 -12.32
CA ARG A 104 4.67 -8.12 -13.03
C ARG A 104 3.98 -6.84 -12.54
N ASP A 105 2.66 -6.88 -12.34
CA ASP A 105 1.91 -5.73 -11.85
C ASP A 105 2.34 -5.33 -10.44
N ILE A 106 2.56 -6.32 -9.56
CA ILE A 106 3.03 -6.11 -8.19
C ILE A 106 4.44 -5.51 -8.21
N ARG A 107 5.36 -6.05 -9.02
CA ARG A 107 6.71 -5.50 -9.18
C ARG A 107 6.69 -4.05 -9.66
N GLU A 108 5.92 -3.75 -10.71
CA GLU A 108 5.79 -2.37 -11.24
C GLU A 108 5.23 -1.41 -10.17
N VAL A 109 4.28 -1.86 -9.36
CA VAL A 109 3.69 -1.09 -8.25
C VAL A 109 4.67 -0.85 -7.11
N ILE A 110 5.45 -1.85 -6.70
CA ILE A 110 6.49 -1.69 -5.68
C ILE A 110 7.56 -0.72 -6.17
N ASP A 111 8.02 -0.87 -7.41
CA ASP A 111 8.99 0.00 -8.06
C ASP A 111 8.55 1.48 -8.07
N PHE A 112 7.26 1.70 -8.36
CA PHE A 112 6.64 3.02 -8.32
C PHE A 112 6.51 3.55 -6.88
N ALA A 113 6.10 2.71 -5.94
CA ALA A 113 5.99 3.07 -4.52
C ALA A 113 7.35 3.50 -3.93
N VAL A 114 8.42 2.77 -4.25
CA VAL A 114 9.79 3.10 -3.85
C VAL A 114 10.25 4.42 -4.44
N ALA A 115 10.00 4.66 -5.73
CA ALA A 115 10.31 5.94 -6.35
C ALA A 115 9.56 7.08 -5.65
N ARG A 116 8.26 6.92 -5.38
CA ARG A 116 7.43 7.93 -4.71
C ARG A 116 7.85 8.18 -3.26
N GLN A 117 8.16 7.13 -2.51
CA GLN A 117 8.68 7.21 -1.14
C GLN A 117 9.97 8.05 -1.08
N ARG A 118 10.83 7.93 -2.10
CA ARG A 118 12.08 8.69 -2.23
C ARG A 118 11.91 10.05 -2.90
N ARG A 119 10.67 10.49 -3.14
CA ARG A 119 10.34 11.72 -3.89
C ARG A 119 10.94 11.74 -5.31
N GLY A 120 11.25 10.58 -5.86
CA GLY A 120 11.64 10.39 -7.24
C GLY A 120 10.44 10.41 -8.18
N GLN A 121 10.73 10.50 -9.48
CA GLN A 121 9.72 10.46 -10.53
C GLN A 121 9.84 9.14 -11.29
N ARG A 122 8.76 8.36 -11.27
CA ARG A 122 8.58 7.18 -12.11
C ARG A 122 7.16 7.24 -12.67
N PRO A 123 6.92 6.91 -13.95
CA PRO A 123 5.56 6.85 -14.47
C PRO A 123 4.75 5.82 -13.68
N ALA A 124 3.47 6.12 -13.47
CA ALA A 124 2.58 5.18 -12.81
C ALA A 124 2.40 3.92 -13.67
N PRO A 125 2.43 2.71 -13.07
CA PRO A 125 2.07 1.48 -13.77
C PRO A 125 0.69 1.57 -14.38
N ARG A 126 0.48 0.94 -15.55
CA ARG A 126 -0.78 1.07 -16.31
C ARG A 126 -2.01 0.63 -15.53
N ARG A 127 -1.87 -0.37 -14.65
CA ARG A 127 -2.96 -0.90 -13.84
C ARG A 127 -3.16 -0.16 -12.51
N LEU A 128 -2.24 0.73 -12.14
CA LEU A 128 -2.35 1.50 -10.91
C LEU A 128 -3.23 2.72 -11.16
N ARG A 129 -4.44 2.71 -10.60
CA ARG A 129 -5.30 3.91 -10.57
C ARG A 129 -4.82 4.82 -9.46
N LEU A 130 -4.19 5.94 -9.82
CA LEU A 130 -3.79 6.98 -8.87
C LEU A 130 -5.01 7.71 -8.30
N PHE A 131 -4.92 8.12 -7.03
CA PHE A 131 -5.85 9.09 -6.47
C PHE A 131 -5.38 10.51 -6.78
N ASP A 132 -6.33 11.36 -7.14
CA ASP A 132 -6.05 12.74 -7.49
C ASP A 132 -6.24 13.64 -6.27
N TRP A 133 -5.15 14.24 -5.80
CA TRP A 133 -5.15 15.12 -4.61
C TRP A 133 -5.04 16.60 -4.99
N THR A 134 -5.18 16.93 -6.27
CA THR A 134 -5.13 18.31 -6.77
C THR A 134 -6.21 19.17 -6.10
N GLY A 135 -5.83 19.85 -5.01
CA GLY A 135 -6.65 20.79 -4.24
C GLY A 135 -6.89 20.48 -2.76
N LYS A 136 -6.52 19.29 -2.25
CA LYS A 136 -6.67 18.93 -0.81
C LYS A 136 -5.57 17.97 -0.35
N GLY A 137 -4.31 18.40 -0.39
CA GLY A 137 -3.27 17.72 0.38
C GLY A 137 -3.57 17.82 1.88
N PRO A 138 -3.17 16.84 2.72
CA PRO A 138 -3.23 17.03 4.16
C PRO A 138 -2.40 18.27 4.48
N ASN A 139 -3.06 19.25 5.09
CA ASN A 139 -2.48 20.52 5.47
C ASN A 139 -1.14 20.26 6.17
N MET A 140 -0.02 20.55 5.50
CA MET A 140 1.24 20.78 6.18
C MET A 140 1.11 22.16 6.81
N ALA A 141 0.36 22.23 7.91
CA ALA A 141 0.35 23.40 8.76
C ALA A 141 1.74 23.49 9.40
N VAL A 142 2.48 24.49 8.94
CA VAL A 142 3.65 25.09 9.60
C VAL A 142 3.29 25.62 10.98
#